data_AF-A0A6A3HQY6-F1
#
_entry.id   AF-A0A6A3HQY6-F1
#
_cell.length_a   1.000
_cell.length_b   1.000
_cell.length_c   1.000
_cell.angle_alpha   90.00
_cell.angle_beta   90.00
_cell.angle_gamma   90.00
#
_symmetry.space_group_name_H-M   'P 1'
#
loop_
_entity.id
_entity.type
_entity.pdbx_description
1 polymer ?
#
loop_
_entity_poly.entity_id
_entity_poly.type
_entity_poly.pdbx_seq_one_letter_code
_entity_poly.pdbx_strand_id
1 'polypeptide(L)'
;MASVSGRRPSVDQVEAQALEAAAGLRSAGAKLVCIDFDATFVAVHTGGRWTRSAAELRAHVRRFFLLLVPLLCEADVSVAIVTFSPQVALIRDVLRLSFAASVAEQLVVRGDDRSWSLAHAQTTDFAPLWQTDGRHLARKFKLPFMISAALEVQGRRGAVVRNRDTVLVDDDAVNIRVANDSGVVGVYFDPKQQDVEQFCRSIRKLQAPEQEVEPEPAPTPLRTPSRKQRSGAGGVKLVAKEHKFLAAGSGGGSRARRRLGIAPGSGGARTSTFNMCTPSPVMKLKCSVDMGRPRSKRASRILRNYRKEMEAALPVVAEAATSTFSVAEVPTTPTKQPALLRETREPQTSPVVYKM
;
A
#
# COMPACT_ATOMS: atom_id res chain seq x y z
N MET A 1 -5.11 -1.79 -41.50
CA MET A 1 -5.12 -1.81 -40.02
C MET A 1 -6.43 -2.45 -39.58
N ALA A 2 -6.38 -3.71 -39.14
CA ALA A 2 -7.57 -4.45 -38.75
C ALA A 2 -8.05 -3.98 -37.38
N SER A 3 -9.31 -3.54 -37.30
CA SER A 3 -9.97 -3.26 -36.03
C SER A 3 -10.14 -4.55 -35.25
N VAL A 4 -9.47 -4.65 -34.10
CA VAL A 4 -9.76 -5.71 -33.13
C VAL A 4 -11.15 -5.41 -32.56
N SER A 5 -12.17 -6.00 -33.16
CA SER A 5 -13.53 -5.99 -32.65
C SER A 5 -13.56 -6.77 -31.34
N GLY A 6 -13.37 -6.07 -30.23
CA GLY A 6 -13.46 -6.67 -28.92
C GLY A 6 -14.88 -7.24 -28.72
N ARG A 7 -14.94 -8.56 -28.56
CA ARG A 7 -16.17 -9.31 -28.38
C ARG A 7 -16.68 -8.98 -26.98
N ARG A 8 -17.83 -8.33 -26.85
CA ARG A 8 -18.46 -8.13 -25.54
C ARG A 8 -18.69 -9.50 -24.90
N PRO A 9 -18.30 -9.72 -23.64
CA PRO A 9 -18.54 -11.00 -22.96
C PRO A 9 -20.04 -11.29 -22.92
N SER A 10 -20.42 -12.56 -23.05
CA SER A 10 -21.83 -12.96 -22.93
C SER A 10 -22.32 -12.70 -21.51
N VAL A 11 -23.65 -12.56 -21.34
CA VAL A 11 -24.28 -12.37 -20.03
C VAL A 11 -23.83 -13.45 -19.03
N ASP A 12 -23.87 -14.70 -19.46
CA ASP A 12 -23.50 -15.87 -18.66
C ASP A 12 -22.01 -15.84 -18.24
N GLN A 13 -21.14 -15.27 -19.08
CA GLN A 13 -19.72 -15.18 -18.78
C GLN A 13 -19.43 -14.20 -17.64
N VAL A 14 -20.06 -13.03 -17.64
CA VAL A 14 -19.85 -12.01 -16.59
C VAL A 14 -20.39 -12.50 -15.24
N GLU A 15 -21.50 -13.23 -15.26
CA GLU A 15 -22.07 -13.86 -14.07
C GLU A 15 -21.16 -14.97 -13.51
N ALA A 16 -20.68 -15.86 -14.37
CA ALA A 16 -19.69 -16.88 -13.97
C ALA A 16 -18.42 -16.25 -13.39
N GLN A 17 -17.93 -15.16 -13.97
CA GLN A 17 -16.77 -14.41 -13.48
C GLN A 17 -17.04 -13.76 -12.12
N ALA A 18 -18.24 -13.23 -11.88
CA ALA A 18 -18.61 -12.66 -10.58
C ALA A 18 -18.70 -13.73 -9.49
N LEU A 19 -19.30 -14.89 -9.81
CA LEU A 19 -19.35 -16.06 -8.92
C LEU A 19 -17.94 -16.57 -8.58
N GLU A 20 -17.09 -16.72 -9.60
CA GLU A 20 -15.69 -17.11 -9.42
C GLU A 20 -14.95 -16.10 -8.53
N ALA A 21 -15.11 -14.81 -8.77
CA ALA A 21 -14.47 -13.76 -7.99
C ALA A 21 -14.93 -13.76 -6.52
N ALA A 22 -16.24 -13.90 -6.26
CA ALA A 22 -16.78 -13.96 -4.90
C ALA A 22 -16.25 -15.18 -4.13
N ALA A 23 -16.31 -16.36 -4.73
CA ALA A 23 -15.74 -17.58 -4.16
C ALA A 23 -14.22 -17.44 -3.95
N GLY A 24 -13.54 -16.83 -4.92
CA GLY A 24 -12.13 -16.50 -4.89
C GLY A 24 -11.71 -15.69 -3.68
N LEU A 25 -12.35 -14.54 -3.48
CA LEU A 25 -12.08 -13.61 -2.40
C LEU A 25 -12.40 -14.23 -1.04
N ARG A 26 -13.51 -14.96 -0.91
CA ARG A 26 -13.86 -15.68 0.31
C ARG A 26 -12.82 -16.75 0.66
N SER A 27 -12.44 -17.59 -0.30
CA SER A 27 -11.44 -18.65 -0.07
C SER A 27 -10.05 -18.10 0.25
N ALA A 28 -9.72 -16.91 -0.24
CA ALA A 28 -8.50 -16.19 0.14
C ALA A 28 -8.56 -15.59 1.56
N GLY A 29 -9.69 -15.74 2.27
CA GLY A 29 -9.86 -15.27 3.65
C GLY A 29 -10.28 -13.81 3.77
N ALA A 30 -10.76 -13.19 2.69
CA ALA A 30 -11.25 -11.81 2.74
C ALA A 30 -12.50 -11.72 3.64
N LYS A 31 -12.45 -10.84 4.65
CA LYS A 31 -13.61 -10.44 5.46
C LYS A 31 -14.21 -9.12 4.99
N LEU A 32 -13.39 -8.28 4.37
CA LEU A 32 -13.77 -6.97 3.84
C LEU A 32 -13.20 -6.77 2.43
N VAL A 33 -14.07 -6.43 1.48
CA VAL A 33 -13.69 -5.98 0.14
C VAL A 33 -14.04 -4.50 0.01
N CYS A 34 -13.01 -3.68 -0.08
CA CYS A 34 -13.08 -2.24 -0.33
C CYS A 34 -12.99 -2.00 -1.84
N ILE A 35 -13.99 -1.35 -2.42
CA ILE A 35 -14.08 -1.08 -3.87
C ILE A 35 -14.01 0.42 -4.09
N ASP A 36 -13.13 0.86 -4.98
CA ASP A 36 -13.13 2.24 -5.44
C ASP A 36 -14.39 2.58 -6.23
N PHE A 37 -14.83 3.84 -6.13
CA PHE A 37 -16.01 4.32 -6.81
C PHE A 37 -15.72 4.75 -8.25
N ASP A 38 -14.94 5.82 -8.42
CA ASP A 38 -14.67 6.46 -9.72
C ASP A 38 -13.82 5.58 -10.62
N ALA A 39 -14.18 5.48 -11.91
CA ALA A 39 -13.53 4.61 -12.90
C ALA A 39 -13.45 3.10 -12.57
N THR A 40 -13.73 2.69 -11.33
CA THR A 40 -13.79 1.32 -10.85
C THR A 40 -15.25 0.85 -10.76
N PHE A 41 -15.99 1.16 -9.69
CA PHE A 41 -17.39 0.73 -9.54
C PHE A 41 -18.31 1.32 -10.60
N VAL A 42 -18.16 2.63 -10.87
CA VAL A 42 -18.75 3.29 -12.04
C VAL A 42 -17.72 3.38 -13.15
N ALA A 43 -18.16 3.29 -14.41
CA ALA A 43 -17.28 3.36 -15.57
C ALA A 43 -16.73 4.76 -15.85
N VAL A 44 -17.29 5.79 -15.21
CA VAL A 44 -16.93 7.20 -15.40
C VAL A 44 -16.12 7.73 -14.23
N HIS A 45 -15.29 8.73 -14.48
CA HIS A 45 -14.59 9.46 -13.43
C HIS A 45 -15.38 10.74 -13.11
N THR A 46 -16.01 10.79 -11.93
CA THR A 46 -16.84 11.93 -11.48
C THR A 46 -16.02 13.13 -11.01
N GLY A 47 -14.75 12.91 -10.65
CA GLY A 47 -13.89 13.96 -10.09
C GLY A 47 -14.36 14.46 -8.72
N GLY A 48 -15.19 13.67 -8.03
CA GLY A 48 -15.81 14.06 -6.76
C GLY A 48 -16.82 15.20 -6.87
N ARG A 49 -17.29 15.51 -8.07
CA ARG A 49 -18.18 16.66 -8.37
C ARG A 49 -19.25 16.32 -9.40
N TRP A 50 -19.85 15.14 -9.33
CA TRP A 50 -21.00 14.78 -10.16
C TRP A 50 -22.17 15.74 -9.88
N THR A 51 -22.64 16.43 -10.91
CA THR A 51 -23.70 17.46 -10.80
C THR A 51 -25.08 16.97 -11.21
N ARG A 52 -25.15 15.80 -11.85
CA ARG A 52 -26.38 15.18 -12.33
C ARG A 52 -27.01 14.30 -11.24
N SER A 53 -28.15 13.69 -11.54
CA SER A 53 -28.86 12.86 -10.56
C SER A 53 -28.14 11.54 -10.24
N ALA A 54 -28.51 10.93 -9.12
CA ALA A 54 -28.08 9.56 -8.76
C ALA A 54 -28.54 8.53 -9.79
N ALA A 55 -29.74 8.69 -10.38
CA ALA A 55 -30.25 7.80 -11.41
C ALA A 55 -29.40 7.85 -12.69
N GLU A 56 -28.92 9.04 -13.07
CA GLU A 56 -28.01 9.18 -14.21
C GLU A 56 -26.65 8.57 -13.91
N LEU A 57 -26.10 8.76 -12.70
CA LEU A 57 -24.84 8.12 -12.31
C LEU A 57 -24.97 6.59 -12.22
N ARG A 58 -26.13 6.10 -11.76
CA ARG A 58 -26.46 4.68 -11.69
C ARG A 58 -26.36 3.99 -13.05
N ALA A 59 -26.67 4.67 -14.14
CA ALA A 59 -26.52 4.12 -15.49
C ALA A 59 -25.05 3.77 -15.84
N HIS A 60 -24.09 4.36 -15.12
CA HIS A 60 -22.66 4.10 -15.30
C HIS A 60 -22.10 3.01 -14.37
N VAL A 61 -22.90 2.46 -13.44
CA VAL A 61 -22.44 1.36 -12.57
C VAL A 61 -22.13 0.13 -13.43
N ARG A 62 -20.94 -0.43 -13.26
CA ARG A 62 -20.51 -1.58 -14.06
C ARG A 62 -21.31 -2.82 -13.66
N ARG A 63 -21.82 -3.54 -14.68
CA ARG A 63 -22.59 -4.77 -14.50
C ARG A 63 -21.89 -5.81 -13.62
N PHE A 64 -20.58 -5.95 -13.76
CA PHE A 64 -19.80 -6.88 -12.95
C PHE A 64 -19.98 -6.65 -11.45
N PHE A 65 -19.93 -5.40 -10.98
CA PHE A 65 -20.13 -5.08 -9.56
C PHE A 65 -21.59 -5.18 -9.13
N LEU A 66 -22.55 -5.01 -10.03
CA LEU A 66 -23.96 -5.31 -9.74
C LEU A 66 -24.18 -6.79 -9.39
N LEU A 67 -23.38 -7.68 -9.95
CA LEU A 67 -23.43 -9.12 -9.69
C LEU A 67 -22.52 -9.51 -8.50
N LEU A 68 -21.30 -8.99 -8.46
CA LEU A 68 -20.31 -9.37 -7.44
C LEU A 68 -20.72 -8.94 -6.02
N VAL A 69 -21.28 -7.73 -5.85
CA VAL A 69 -21.56 -7.18 -4.51
C VAL A 69 -22.59 -8.03 -3.74
N PRO A 70 -23.76 -8.39 -4.30
CA PRO A 70 -24.70 -9.31 -3.64
C PRO A 70 -24.07 -10.66 -3.28
N LEU A 71 -23.30 -11.25 -4.21
CA LEU A 71 -22.63 -12.54 -3.99
C LEU A 71 -21.63 -12.48 -2.83
N LEU A 72 -20.89 -11.38 -2.68
CA LEU A 72 -20.00 -11.19 -1.53
C LEU A 72 -20.80 -11.11 -0.21
N CYS A 73 -21.89 -10.35 -0.19
CA CYS A 73 -22.75 -10.24 0.99
C CYS A 73 -23.37 -11.59 1.39
N GLU A 74 -23.87 -12.37 0.43
CA GLU A 74 -24.39 -13.73 0.64
C GLU A 74 -23.32 -14.69 1.16
N ALA A 75 -22.07 -14.50 0.74
CA ALA A 75 -20.92 -15.28 1.16
C ALA A 75 -20.33 -14.81 2.52
N ASP A 76 -21.04 -13.93 3.23
CA ASP A 76 -20.66 -13.31 4.50
C ASP A 76 -19.41 -12.40 4.43
N VAL A 77 -19.00 -11.97 3.23
CA VAL A 77 -17.92 -11.01 3.03
C VAL A 77 -18.49 -9.59 3.04
N SER A 78 -17.97 -8.74 3.93
CA SER A 78 -18.42 -7.35 4.01
C SER A 78 -17.90 -6.54 2.83
N VAL A 79 -18.69 -5.60 2.34
CA VAL A 79 -18.32 -4.75 1.20
C VAL A 79 -18.36 -3.28 1.62
N ALA A 80 -17.33 -2.54 1.22
CA ALA A 80 -17.26 -1.11 1.41
C ALA A 80 -16.95 -0.39 0.09
N ILE A 81 -17.59 0.75 -0.14
CA ILE A 81 -17.15 1.72 -1.15
C ILE A 81 -16.19 2.69 -0.47
N VAL A 82 -14.94 2.73 -0.94
CA VAL A 82 -13.89 3.64 -0.44
C VAL A 82 -13.46 4.59 -1.56
N THR A 83 -13.65 5.90 -1.37
CA THR A 83 -13.44 6.88 -2.44
C THR A 83 -12.88 8.18 -1.88
N PHE A 84 -12.17 8.94 -2.72
CA PHE A 84 -11.80 10.33 -2.40
C PHE A 84 -12.94 11.32 -2.65
N SER A 85 -14.05 10.89 -3.25
CA SER A 85 -15.21 11.76 -3.46
C SER A 85 -15.83 12.19 -2.12
N PRO A 86 -16.12 13.49 -1.93
CA PRO A 86 -16.86 13.98 -0.78
C PRO A 86 -18.37 13.74 -0.89
N GLN A 87 -18.88 13.29 -2.04
CA GLN A 87 -20.32 13.17 -2.32
C GLN A 87 -20.94 11.86 -1.77
N VAL A 88 -20.72 11.56 -0.49
CA VAL A 88 -21.15 10.30 0.13
C VAL A 88 -22.66 10.09 0.07
N ALA A 89 -23.46 11.15 0.23
CA ALA A 89 -24.93 11.07 0.14
C ALA A 89 -25.38 10.59 -1.26
N LEU A 90 -24.83 11.20 -2.31
CA LEU A 90 -25.10 10.80 -3.70
C LEU A 90 -24.70 9.34 -3.95
N ILE A 91 -23.53 8.93 -3.47
CA ILE A 91 -23.06 7.55 -3.64
C ILE A 91 -24.00 6.56 -2.95
N ARG A 92 -24.49 6.87 -1.74
CA ARG A 92 -25.50 6.04 -1.06
C ARG A 92 -26.79 5.93 -1.88
N ASP A 93 -27.24 7.01 -2.50
CA ASP A 93 -28.42 6.98 -3.36
C ASP A 93 -28.20 6.12 -4.61
N VAL A 94 -27.02 6.19 -5.23
CA VAL A 94 -26.64 5.29 -6.33
C VAL A 94 -26.67 3.83 -5.90
N LEU A 95 -26.15 3.50 -4.71
CA LEU A 95 -26.15 2.12 -4.19
C LEU A 95 -27.58 1.62 -3.90
N ARG A 96 -28.45 2.47 -3.35
CA ARG A 96 -29.88 2.14 -3.15
C ARG A 96 -30.63 1.91 -4.45
N LEU A 97 -30.27 2.61 -5.52
CA LEU A 97 -30.79 2.37 -6.87
C LEU A 97 -30.14 1.16 -7.56
N SER A 98 -29.02 0.66 -7.03
CA SER A 98 -28.26 -0.46 -7.60
C SER A 98 -28.65 -1.81 -7.06
N PHE A 99 -29.06 -1.87 -5.79
CA PHE A 99 -29.23 -3.11 -5.04
C PHE A 99 -30.54 -3.12 -4.28
N ALA A 100 -30.99 -4.33 -3.90
CA ALA A 100 -32.07 -4.48 -2.94
C ALA A 100 -31.70 -3.79 -1.61
N ALA A 101 -32.72 -3.31 -0.88
CA ALA A 101 -32.52 -2.58 0.38
C ALA A 101 -31.65 -3.36 1.39
N SER A 102 -31.89 -4.68 1.50
CA SER A 102 -31.13 -5.57 2.38
C SER A 102 -29.64 -5.62 2.06
N VAL A 103 -29.24 -5.51 0.80
CA VAL A 103 -27.82 -5.46 0.39
C VAL A 103 -27.29 -4.05 0.61
N ALA A 104 -28.01 -3.03 0.15
CA ALA A 104 -27.57 -1.64 0.24
C ALA A 104 -27.30 -1.16 1.68
N GLU A 105 -28.10 -1.60 2.66
CA GLU A 105 -27.93 -1.28 4.08
C GLU A 105 -26.68 -1.93 4.71
N GLN A 106 -26.26 -3.08 4.19
CA GLN A 106 -25.05 -3.77 4.64
C GLN A 106 -23.77 -3.07 4.17
N LEU A 107 -23.83 -2.32 3.06
CA LEU A 107 -22.66 -1.66 2.49
C LEU A 107 -22.17 -0.51 3.37
N VAL A 108 -20.85 -0.48 3.60
CA VAL A 108 -20.19 0.67 4.23
C VAL A 108 -19.76 1.64 3.14
N VAL A 109 -19.94 2.94 3.36
CA VAL A 109 -19.45 3.98 2.45
C VAL A 109 -18.51 4.91 3.19
N ARG A 110 -17.30 5.08 2.66
CA ARG A 110 -16.27 5.99 3.16
C ARG A 110 -15.79 6.88 2.03
N GLY A 111 -16.29 8.11 2.02
CA GLY A 111 -15.83 9.19 1.16
C GLY A 111 -15.13 10.30 1.93
N ASP A 112 -14.68 11.33 1.21
CA ASP A 112 -13.99 12.49 1.78
C ASP A 112 -14.93 13.58 2.31
N ASP A 113 -16.01 13.19 2.98
CA ASP A 113 -17.12 14.08 3.41
C ASP A 113 -16.93 14.66 4.83
N ARG A 114 -15.82 14.33 5.50
CA ARG A 114 -15.52 14.71 6.89
C ARG A 114 -16.54 14.21 7.93
N SER A 115 -17.47 13.32 7.58
CA SER A 115 -18.46 12.77 8.52
C SER A 115 -17.86 11.75 9.50
N TRP A 116 -16.61 11.37 9.27
CA TRP A 116 -15.88 10.40 10.08
C TRP A 116 -14.43 10.86 10.27
N SER A 117 -13.83 10.43 11.38
CA SER A 117 -12.42 10.62 11.70
C SER A 117 -11.78 9.29 12.09
N LEU A 118 -10.45 9.23 12.06
CA LEU A 118 -9.68 8.06 12.44
C LEU A 118 -8.57 8.50 13.39
N ALA A 119 -8.65 8.08 14.64
CA ALA A 119 -7.59 8.31 15.61
C ALA A 119 -6.47 7.27 15.43
N HIS A 120 -5.23 7.67 15.71
CA HIS A 120 -4.06 6.78 15.57
C HIS A 120 -4.18 5.50 16.42
N ALA A 121 -4.77 5.59 17.62
CA ALA A 121 -5.00 4.44 18.49
C ALA A 121 -5.93 3.37 17.87
N GLN A 122 -6.77 3.75 16.90
CA GLN A 122 -7.70 2.85 16.23
C GLN A 122 -7.06 2.11 15.05
N THR A 123 -5.79 2.37 14.72
CA THR A 123 -5.10 1.74 13.58
C THR A 123 -4.26 0.53 13.99
N THR A 124 -4.31 0.13 15.26
CA THR A 124 -3.46 -0.92 15.84
C THR A 124 -3.69 -2.29 15.22
N ASP A 125 -4.95 -2.67 14.97
CA ASP A 125 -5.30 -3.96 14.36
C ASP A 125 -4.97 -4.05 12.85
N PHE A 126 -4.70 -2.90 12.22
CA PHE A 126 -4.22 -2.82 10.84
C PHE A 126 -2.68 -2.79 10.75
N ALA A 127 -1.98 -3.00 11.86
CA ALA A 127 -0.53 -3.10 11.90
C ALA A 127 -0.06 -4.50 11.39
N PRO A 128 1.09 -4.57 10.70
CA PRO A 128 2.10 -3.53 10.70
C PRO A 128 1.95 -2.44 9.63
N LEU A 129 1.93 -1.19 10.10
CA LEU A 129 2.17 0.00 9.27
C LEU A 129 3.68 0.28 9.08
N TRP A 130 4.59 -0.59 9.55
CA TRP A 130 6.02 -0.29 9.73
C TRP A 130 6.79 0.01 8.44
N GLN A 131 6.29 -0.37 7.27
CA GLN A 131 6.91 0.08 6.01
C GLN A 131 6.66 1.57 5.75
N THR A 132 5.63 2.12 6.37
CA THR A 132 5.10 3.45 6.09
C THR A 132 5.30 4.42 7.24
N ASP A 133 5.64 3.97 8.46
CA ASP A 133 5.71 4.82 9.66
C ASP A 133 4.42 5.65 9.88
N GLY A 134 3.26 5.14 9.48
CA GLY A 134 1.99 5.88 9.53
C GLY A 134 1.83 6.95 8.45
N ARG A 135 2.78 7.10 7.50
CA ARG A 135 2.71 8.08 6.40
C ARG A 135 1.49 7.94 5.50
N HIS A 136 0.88 6.75 5.45
CA HIS A 136 -0.29 6.49 4.62
C HIS A 136 -1.63 6.73 5.34
N LEU A 137 -1.63 7.25 6.58
CA LEU A 137 -2.87 7.58 7.31
C LEU A 137 -3.48 8.93 6.92
N ALA A 138 -2.81 9.71 6.06
CA ALA A 138 -3.37 10.94 5.50
C ALA A 138 -4.49 10.64 4.50
N ARG A 139 -5.52 11.48 4.44
CA ARG A 139 -6.71 11.32 3.58
C ARG A 139 -6.43 11.41 2.07
N LYS A 140 -5.19 11.71 1.68
CA LYS A 140 -4.71 11.59 0.29
C LYS A 140 -4.41 10.14 -0.13
N PHE A 141 -4.51 9.20 0.80
CA PHE A 141 -4.37 7.77 0.57
C PHE A 141 -5.64 7.05 1.02
N LYS A 142 -5.94 5.88 0.45
CA LYS A 142 -7.15 5.13 0.79
C LYS A 142 -7.08 4.34 2.09
N LEU A 143 -5.88 4.15 2.64
CA LEU A 143 -5.69 3.40 3.88
C LEU A 143 -6.59 3.88 5.04
N PRO A 144 -6.71 5.17 5.39
CA PRO A 144 -7.61 5.61 6.46
C PRO A 144 -9.09 5.31 6.16
N PHE A 145 -9.51 5.33 4.90
CA PHE A 145 -10.88 4.99 4.48
C PHE A 145 -11.15 3.51 4.69
N MET A 146 -10.20 2.64 4.31
CA MET A 146 -10.27 1.20 4.53
C MET A 146 -10.31 0.85 6.01
N ILE A 147 -9.44 1.45 6.83
CA ILE A 147 -9.43 1.23 8.28
C ILE A 147 -10.76 1.69 8.89
N SER A 148 -11.25 2.86 8.52
CA SER A 148 -12.54 3.37 9.03
C SER A 148 -13.72 2.49 8.62
N ALA A 149 -13.68 1.89 7.42
CA ALA A 149 -14.68 0.92 6.99
C ALA A 149 -14.59 -0.39 7.79
N ALA A 150 -13.38 -0.90 8.01
CA ALA A 150 -13.13 -2.11 8.81
C ALA A 150 -13.62 -1.95 10.26
N LEU A 151 -13.40 -0.79 10.88
CA LEU A 151 -13.90 -0.49 12.23
C LEU A 151 -15.43 -0.48 12.29
N GLU A 152 -16.12 0.04 11.26
CA GLU A 152 -17.58 -0.02 11.21
C GLU A 152 -18.08 -1.45 11.03
N VAL A 153 -17.44 -2.24 10.15
CA VAL A 153 -17.76 -3.66 9.98
C VAL A 153 -17.57 -4.44 11.29
N GLN A 154 -16.45 -4.19 11.98
CA GLN A 154 -16.18 -4.79 13.29
C GLN A 154 -17.24 -4.37 14.33
N GLY A 155 -17.67 -3.11 14.34
CA GLY A 155 -18.75 -2.66 15.20
C GLY A 155 -20.09 -3.34 14.93
N ARG A 156 -20.39 -3.64 13.65
CA ARG A 156 -21.63 -4.32 13.23
C ARG A 156 -21.60 -5.84 13.48
N ARG A 157 -20.44 -6.48 13.29
CA ARG A 157 -20.32 -7.95 13.25
C ARG A 157 -19.52 -8.55 14.41
N GLY A 158 -18.86 -7.74 15.23
CA GLY A 158 -18.04 -8.16 16.36
C GLY A 158 -16.70 -8.82 15.99
N ALA A 159 -16.51 -9.25 14.76
CA ALA A 159 -15.26 -9.84 14.29
C ALA A 159 -14.22 -8.77 13.96
N VAL A 160 -12.99 -8.94 14.46
CA VAL A 160 -11.86 -8.07 14.11
C VAL A 160 -11.50 -8.27 12.64
N VAL A 161 -11.45 -7.16 11.90
CA VAL A 161 -11.01 -7.09 10.50
C VAL A 161 -9.62 -6.45 10.49
N ARG A 162 -8.63 -7.20 10.00
CA ARG A 162 -7.24 -6.72 9.89
C ARG A 162 -6.86 -6.39 8.45
N ASN A 163 -5.69 -5.81 8.26
CA ASN A 163 -5.12 -5.53 6.94
C ASN A 163 -5.10 -6.77 6.02
N ARG A 164 -4.62 -7.91 6.52
CA ARG A 164 -4.60 -9.20 5.78
C ARG A 164 -5.98 -9.76 5.43
N ASP A 165 -7.02 -9.35 6.16
CA ASP A 165 -8.40 -9.77 5.93
C ASP A 165 -9.12 -8.83 4.94
N THR A 166 -8.43 -7.78 4.47
CA THR A 166 -8.98 -6.70 3.65
C THR A 166 -8.40 -6.74 2.24
N VAL A 167 -9.28 -6.57 1.25
CA VAL A 167 -8.92 -6.44 -0.16
C VAL A 167 -9.31 -5.06 -0.66
N LEU A 168 -8.44 -4.37 -1.40
CA LEU A 168 -8.74 -3.14 -2.13
C LEU A 168 -8.86 -3.45 -3.63
N VAL A 169 -9.95 -3.03 -4.26
CA VAL A 169 -10.14 -3.01 -5.71
C VAL A 169 -10.11 -1.57 -6.19
N ASP A 170 -9.19 -1.25 -7.09
CA ASP A 170 -8.89 0.12 -7.52
C ASP A 170 -8.31 0.16 -8.93
N ASP A 171 -8.63 1.18 -9.71
CA ASP A 171 -8.06 1.41 -11.05
C ASP A 171 -6.76 2.21 -11.03
N ASP A 172 -6.37 2.77 -9.89
CA ASP A 172 -5.09 3.45 -9.73
C ASP A 172 -4.03 2.51 -9.13
N ALA A 173 -3.01 2.22 -9.93
CA ALA A 173 -1.87 1.39 -9.52
C ALA A 173 -1.11 1.97 -8.31
N VAL A 174 -1.16 3.28 -8.08
CA VAL A 174 -0.57 3.93 -6.89
C VAL A 174 -1.34 3.54 -5.64
N ASN A 175 -2.69 3.57 -5.67
CA ASN A 175 -3.52 3.14 -4.55
C ASN A 175 -3.30 1.65 -4.24
N ILE A 176 -3.23 0.81 -5.28
CA ILE A 176 -2.92 -0.63 -5.14
C ILE A 176 -1.56 -0.84 -4.48
N ARG A 177 -0.53 -0.11 -4.93
CA ARG A 177 0.82 -0.21 -4.35
C ARG A 177 0.82 0.22 -2.88
N VAL A 178 0.15 1.32 -2.55
CA VAL A 178 0.05 1.84 -1.17
C VAL A 178 -0.69 0.85 -0.26
N ALA A 179 -1.75 0.21 -0.76
CA ALA A 179 -2.47 -0.84 -0.04
C ALA A 179 -1.54 -2.04 0.26
N ASN A 180 -0.84 -2.53 -0.76
CA ASN A 180 0.12 -3.64 -0.62
C ASN A 180 1.26 -3.30 0.36
N ASP A 181 1.84 -2.09 0.28
CA ASP A 181 2.87 -1.58 1.22
C ASP A 181 2.33 -1.50 2.67
N SER A 182 1.02 -1.53 2.86
CA SER A 182 0.32 -1.49 4.17
C SER A 182 -0.21 -2.87 4.61
N GLY A 183 0.11 -3.94 3.86
CA GLY A 183 -0.34 -5.30 4.13
C GLY A 183 -1.82 -5.57 3.79
N VAL A 184 -2.45 -4.68 3.03
CA VAL A 184 -3.78 -4.89 2.43
C VAL A 184 -3.60 -5.46 1.04
N VAL A 185 -4.37 -6.49 0.68
CA VAL A 185 -4.28 -7.09 -0.65
C VAL A 185 -4.89 -6.14 -1.68
N GLY A 186 -4.07 -5.61 -2.59
CA GLY A 186 -4.54 -4.76 -3.69
C GLY A 186 -4.76 -5.55 -4.97
N VAL A 187 -5.97 -5.47 -5.52
CA VAL A 187 -6.36 -6.03 -6.83
C VAL A 187 -6.61 -4.89 -7.80
N TYR A 188 -5.72 -4.76 -8.79
CA TYR A 188 -5.85 -3.76 -9.84
C TYR A 188 -7.04 -4.06 -10.75
N PHE A 189 -7.87 -3.06 -11.01
CA PHE A 189 -8.97 -3.12 -11.95
C PHE A 189 -8.67 -2.25 -13.17
N ASP A 190 -8.44 -2.83 -14.34
CA ASP A 190 -8.19 -2.04 -15.56
C ASP A 190 -9.53 -1.53 -16.13
N PRO A 191 -9.80 -0.21 -16.09
CA PRO A 191 -11.07 0.35 -16.53
C PRO A 191 -11.24 0.27 -18.06
N LYS A 192 -10.14 0.07 -18.80
CA LYS A 192 -10.09 0.03 -20.27
C LYS A 192 -10.30 -1.38 -20.81
N GLN A 193 -10.17 -2.42 -19.98
CA GLN A 193 -10.46 -3.78 -20.40
C GLN A 193 -11.95 -3.99 -20.60
N GLN A 194 -12.29 -4.76 -21.64
CA GLN A 194 -13.68 -5.04 -21.99
C GLN A 194 -14.30 -6.13 -21.13
N ASP A 195 -13.47 -7.04 -20.62
CA ASP A 195 -13.85 -8.08 -19.68
C ASP A 195 -13.12 -7.91 -18.34
N VAL A 196 -13.47 -8.76 -17.40
CA VAL A 196 -12.87 -8.79 -16.05
C VAL A 196 -11.92 -9.97 -15.89
N GLU A 197 -11.39 -10.52 -16.99
CA GLU A 197 -10.60 -11.75 -16.93
C GLU A 197 -9.30 -11.53 -16.16
N GLN A 198 -8.62 -10.39 -16.35
CA GLN A 198 -7.42 -10.07 -15.59
C GLN A 198 -7.71 -9.92 -14.09
N PHE A 199 -8.88 -9.36 -13.74
CA PHE A 199 -9.35 -9.26 -12.36
C PHE A 199 -9.54 -10.65 -11.74
N CYS A 200 -10.30 -11.54 -12.40
CA CYS A 200 -10.50 -12.92 -11.94
C CYS A 200 -9.17 -13.70 -11.86
N ARG A 201 -8.27 -13.54 -12.83
CA ARG A 201 -6.92 -14.12 -12.79
C ARG A 201 -6.12 -13.64 -11.58
N SER A 202 -6.27 -12.38 -11.19
CA SER A 202 -5.60 -11.81 -10.02
C SER A 202 -6.14 -12.42 -8.73
N ILE A 203 -7.46 -12.63 -8.65
CA ILE A 203 -8.10 -13.32 -7.52
C ILE A 203 -7.64 -14.77 -7.40
N ARG A 204 -7.55 -15.53 -8.50
CA ARG A 204 -7.02 -16.92 -8.48
C ARG A 204 -5.61 -17.00 -7.89
N LYS A 205 -4.76 -16.01 -8.18
CA LYS A 205 -3.40 -15.94 -7.63
C LYS A 205 -3.38 -15.72 -6.11
N LEU A 206 -4.45 -15.17 -5.53
CA LEU A 206 -4.58 -15.04 -4.07
C LEU A 206 -4.87 -16.38 -3.40
N GLN A 207 -5.52 -17.31 -4.11
CA GLN A 207 -5.86 -18.64 -3.60
C GLN A 207 -4.69 -19.60 -3.64
N ALA A 208 -3.71 -19.37 -4.52
CA ALA A 208 -2.49 -20.15 -4.52
C ALA A 208 -1.72 -19.76 -3.25
N PRO A 209 -1.61 -20.64 -2.23
CA PRO A 209 -0.58 -20.42 -1.24
C PRO A 209 0.74 -20.31 -2.01
N GLU A 210 1.68 -19.50 -1.53
CA GLU A 210 3.06 -19.65 -1.95
C GLU A 210 3.39 -21.14 -1.83
N GLN A 211 3.38 -21.86 -2.96
CA GLN A 211 4.09 -23.10 -3.06
C GLN A 211 5.50 -22.68 -2.70
N GLU A 212 5.96 -23.15 -1.53
CA GLU A 212 7.38 -23.24 -1.24
C GLU A 212 8.02 -23.69 -2.55
N VAL A 213 8.80 -22.79 -3.14
CA VAL A 213 9.62 -23.11 -4.28
C VAL A 213 10.52 -24.23 -3.78
N GLU A 214 10.19 -25.46 -4.18
CA GLU A 214 11.09 -26.61 -4.16
C GLU A 214 12.49 -26.09 -4.47
N PRO A 215 13.49 -26.34 -3.60
CA PRO A 215 14.80 -25.75 -3.77
C PRO A 215 15.32 -26.14 -5.16
N GLU A 216 15.50 -25.12 -6.01
CA GLU A 216 16.14 -25.26 -7.31
C GLU A 216 17.34 -26.21 -7.18
N PRO A 217 17.47 -27.24 -8.04
CA PRO A 217 18.68 -28.04 -8.05
C PRO A 217 19.86 -27.10 -8.31
N ALA A 218 20.87 -27.20 -7.45
CA ALA A 218 22.02 -26.32 -7.42
C ALA A 218 22.52 -25.95 -8.83
N PRO A 219 22.87 -24.67 -9.08
CA PRO A 219 23.29 -24.24 -10.40
C PRO A 219 24.50 -25.07 -10.80
N THR A 220 24.34 -25.85 -11.87
CA THR A 220 25.43 -26.59 -12.47
C THR A 220 26.51 -25.59 -12.86
N PRO A 221 27.77 -25.76 -12.42
CA PRO A 221 28.80 -24.79 -12.73
C PRO A 221 29.02 -24.77 -14.25
N LEU A 222 28.64 -23.67 -14.88
CA LEU A 222 28.96 -23.39 -16.27
C LEU A 222 30.49 -23.44 -16.42
N ARG A 223 30.96 -24.49 -17.09
CA ARG A 223 32.34 -24.66 -17.53
C ARG A 223 32.70 -23.47 -18.41
N THR A 224 33.51 -22.55 -17.90
CA THR A 224 34.19 -21.56 -18.73
C THR A 224 35.21 -22.27 -19.62
N PRO A 225 35.37 -21.89 -20.89
CA PRO A 225 36.37 -22.48 -21.75
C PRO A 225 37.77 -22.12 -21.23
N SER A 226 38.50 -23.14 -20.80
CA SER A 226 39.92 -23.08 -20.45
C SER A 226 40.73 -22.53 -21.62
N ARG A 227 41.32 -21.34 -21.45
CA ARG A 227 42.29 -20.79 -22.37
C ARG A 227 43.61 -21.56 -22.19
N LYS A 228 43.84 -22.56 -23.05
CA LYS A 228 45.11 -23.27 -23.21
C LYS A 228 46.28 -22.26 -23.23
N GLN A 229 47.20 -22.42 -22.29
CA GLN A 229 48.55 -21.86 -22.41
C GLN A 229 49.22 -22.50 -23.63
N ARG A 230 49.63 -21.68 -24.60
CA ARG A 230 50.61 -22.07 -25.61
C ARG A 230 51.96 -21.51 -25.19
N SER A 231 52.86 -22.42 -24.84
CA SER A 231 54.30 -22.20 -24.77
C SER A 231 54.85 -21.90 -26.18
N GLY A 232 55.87 -21.03 -26.26
CA GLY A 232 56.71 -20.93 -27.46
C GLY A 232 57.19 -19.51 -27.81
N ALA A 233 58.38 -19.16 -27.28
CA ALA A 233 59.47 -18.36 -27.84
C ALA A 233 59.21 -17.19 -28.82
N GLY A 234 59.76 -16.03 -28.50
CA GLY A 234 60.03 -14.94 -29.45
C GLY A 234 59.92 -13.56 -28.81
N GLY A 235 61.04 -13.03 -28.28
CA GLY A 235 61.07 -11.72 -27.65
C GLY A 235 60.94 -10.56 -28.63
N VAL A 236 60.50 -9.39 -28.13
CA VAL A 236 61.05 -8.05 -28.44
C VAL A 236 60.63 -7.09 -27.31
N LYS A 237 61.61 -6.36 -26.76
CA LYS A 237 61.48 -5.23 -25.81
C LYS A 237 61.02 -3.97 -26.54
N LEU A 238 60.08 -3.20 -25.97
CA LEU A 238 59.91 -1.75 -26.19
C LEU A 238 59.40 -1.14 -24.86
N VAL A 239 60.30 -0.71 -23.97
CA VAL A 239 60.79 0.67 -23.75
C VAL A 239 59.66 1.64 -23.38
N ALA A 240 59.53 1.89 -22.07
CA ALA A 240 58.81 3.01 -21.51
C ALA A 240 59.57 4.31 -21.79
N LYS A 241 58.88 5.34 -22.27
CA LYS A 241 59.44 6.67 -22.52
C LYS A 241 58.98 7.61 -21.40
N GLU A 242 59.97 8.10 -20.66
CA GLU A 242 59.84 9.13 -19.63
C GLU A 242 59.45 10.48 -20.25
N HIS A 243 58.67 11.26 -19.50
CA HIS A 243 58.68 12.72 -19.59
C HIS A 243 59.09 13.26 -18.21
N LYS A 244 60.18 14.04 -18.21
CA LYS A 244 60.80 14.71 -17.08
C LYS A 244 60.47 16.20 -17.10
N PHE A 245 60.72 16.86 -15.96
CA PHE A 245 60.85 18.31 -15.64
C PHE A 245 59.69 18.85 -14.79
N LEU A 246 59.87 19.50 -13.63
CA LEU A 246 61.02 20.13 -12.93
C LEU A 246 60.81 20.12 -11.40
N ALA A 247 61.90 20.38 -10.67
CA ALA A 247 62.05 20.29 -9.22
C ALA A 247 61.95 21.63 -8.47
N ALA A 248 61.71 21.55 -7.16
CA ALA A 248 62.28 22.41 -6.10
C ALA A 248 62.32 21.53 -4.82
N GLY A 249 63.49 21.16 -4.26
CA GLY A 249 64.25 21.92 -3.24
C GLY A 249 63.50 21.85 -1.89
N SER A 250 63.99 21.32 -0.77
CA SER A 250 65.35 21.32 -0.19
C SER A 250 65.41 20.47 1.10
N GLY A 251 66.60 19.92 1.41
CA GLY A 251 67.05 19.54 2.77
C GLY A 251 66.67 18.14 3.25
N GLY A 252 67.53 17.30 3.83
CA GLY A 252 68.94 17.41 4.19
C GLY A 252 69.34 16.16 5.01
N GLY A 253 70.61 15.74 4.93
CA GLY A 253 71.31 14.83 5.87
C GLY A 253 71.13 13.32 5.60
N SER A 254 72.10 12.58 5.03
CA SER A 254 73.27 11.93 5.69
C SER A 254 72.90 11.12 6.95
N ARG A 255 73.35 9.88 7.22
CA ARG A 255 74.56 9.11 6.84
C ARG A 255 74.36 7.65 7.29
N ALA A 256 74.81 6.67 6.50
CA ALA A 256 75.90 5.70 6.78
C ALA A 256 75.80 4.84 8.08
N ARG A 257 75.64 3.50 8.03
CA ARG A 257 76.56 2.38 7.67
C ARG A 257 77.30 1.76 8.90
N ARG A 258 77.33 0.40 8.91
CA ARG A 258 78.17 -0.58 9.68
C ARG A 258 77.55 -1.10 10.99
N ARG A 259 77.23 -2.40 11.12
CA ARG A 259 78.06 -3.63 11.28
C ARG A 259 78.89 -3.65 12.57
N LEU A 260 78.50 -4.46 13.56
CA LEU A 260 79.16 -5.71 14.03
C LEU A 260 78.50 -6.16 15.35
N GLY A 261 78.50 -7.47 15.60
CA GLY A 261 77.81 -8.10 16.72
C GLY A 261 78.70 -8.47 17.91
N ILE A 262 78.12 -9.35 18.74
CA ILE A 262 78.64 -10.12 19.89
C ILE A 262 78.34 -9.49 21.27
N ALA A 263 77.66 -10.30 22.08
CA ALA A 263 77.20 -10.07 23.46
C ALA A 263 78.37 -10.15 24.48
N PRO A 264 78.21 -9.77 25.78
CA PRO A 264 77.44 -10.57 26.74
C PRO A 264 76.73 -9.79 27.88
N GLY A 265 75.74 -10.44 28.50
CA GLY A 265 75.56 -10.45 29.97
C GLY A 265 74.96 -9.24 30.72
N SER A 266 73.74 -9.48 31.26
CA SER A 266 73.22 -9.01 32.56
C SER A 266 72.74 -7.56 32.73
N GLY A 267 71.41 -7.42 32.88
CA GLY A 267 70.83 -6.47 33.84
C GLY A 267 69.70 -5.57 33.34
N GLY A 268 68.45 -6.04 33.48
CA GLY A 268 67.30 -5.19 33.81
C GLY A 268 66.67 -4.31 32.73
N ALA A 269 65.59 -4.79 32.09
CA ALA A 269 64.29 -4.11 32.00
C ALA A 269 63.38 -4.75 30.94
N ARG A 270 62.26 -5.32 31.43
CA ARG A 270 60.90 -5.25 30.86
C ARG A 270 60.75 -5.29 29.31
N THR A 271 60.25 -6.41 28.78
CA THR A 271 58.84 -6.59 28.37
C THR A 271 58.66 -7.99 27.75
N SER A 272 57.71 -8.73 28.29
CA SER A 272 57.42 -10.12 27.98
C SER A 272 56.72 -10.25 26.62
N THR A 273 57.21 -11.19 25.81
CA THR A 273 56.62 -11.70 24.58
C THR A 273 55.14 -12.07 24.76
N PHE A 274 54.24 -11.31 24.13
CA PHE A 274 52.83 -11.69 24.04
C PHE A 274 52.68 -12.72 22.91
N ASN A 275 52.48 -13.97 23.32
CA ASN A 275 52.08 -15.05 22.43
C ASN A 275 50.74 -14.69 21.76
N MET A 276 50.68 -14.88 20.44
CA MET A 276 49.47 -14.77 19.63
C MET A 276 48.45 -15.82 20.11
N CYS A 277 47.49 -15.39 20.92
CA CYS A 277 46.35 -16.20 21.29
C CYS A 277 45.29 -16.03 20.20
N THR A 278 45.16 -17.03 19.32
CA THR A 278 44.02 -17.13 18.40
C THR A 278 42.77 -17.48 19.23
N PRO A 279 41.69 -16.68 19.21
CA PRO A 279 40.48 -17.08 19.91
C PRO A 279 39.84 -18.29 19.20
N SER A 280 39.58 -19.34 19.98
CA SER A 280 38.81 -20.52 19.58
C SER A 280 37.41 -20.15 19.04
N PRO A 281 36.77 -21.02 18.24
CA PRO A 281 35.60 -20.67 17.46
C PRO A 281 34.40 -20.38 18.37
N VAL A 282 33.86 -19.16 18.27
CA VAL A 282 32.59 -18.78 18.88
C VAL A 282 31.48 -19.64 18.28
N MET A 283 30.77 -20.40 19.12
CA MET A 283 29.52 -21.07 18.75
C MET A 283 28.56 -20.03 18.17
N LYS A 284 28.20 -20.18 16.89
CA LYS A 284 27.16 -19.35 16.26
C LYS A 284 25.82 -19.67 16.92
N LEU A 285 25.40 -18.84 17.86
CA LEU A 285 23.99 -18.72 18.23
C LEU A 285 23.21 -18.31 16.99
N LYS A 286 22.42 -19.25 16.46
CA LYS A 286 21.56 -19.05 15.29
C LYS A 286 20.32 -18.30 15.75
N CYS A 287 20.44 -16.98 15.88
CA CYS A 287 19.28 -16.10 16.04
C CYS A 287 18.71 -15.84 14.65
N SER A 288 17.67 -16.60 14.26
CA SER A 288 16.89 -16.29 13.06
C SER A 288 15.87 -15.21 13.41
N VAL A 289 16.32 -13.97 13.45
CA VAL A 289 15.40 -12.84 13.19
C VAL A 289 15.51 -12.59 11.70
N ASP A 290 14.40 -12.77 10.98
CA ASP A 290 14.32 -12.46 9.56
C ASP A 290 14.36 -10.94 9.36
N MET A 291 15.55 -10.38 9.50
CA MET A 291 15.85 -8.99 9.16
C MET A 291 15.91 -8.95 7.64
N GLY A 292 14.77 -8.65 7.02
CA GLY A 292 14.65 -8.47 5.57
C GLY A 292 15.86 -7.75 4.97
N ARG A 293 16.34 -8.27 3.84
CA ARG A 293 17.64 -7.90 3.25
C ARG A 293 17.83 -6.37 3.18
N PRO A 294 19.00 -5.84 3.59
CA PRO A 294 19.31 -4.42 3.43
C PRO A 294 19.20 -4.00 1.96
N ARG A 295 18.46 -2.91 1.69
CA ARG A 295 18.24 -2.39 0.34
C ARG A 295 19.56 -1.99 -0.33
N SER A 296 19.64 -2.18 -1.65
CA SER A 296 20.83 -1.78 -2.42
C SER A 296 21.00 -0.25 -2.44
N LYS A 297 22.25 0.22 -2.43
CA LYS A 297 22.59 1.66 -2.51
C LYS A 297 21.94 2.38 -3.71
N ARG A 298 21.62 1.64 -4.78
CA ARG A 298 20.94 2.14 -5.98
C ARG A 298 19.49 2.51 -5.68
N ALA A 299 18.75 1.63 -5.00
CA ALA A 299 17.37 1.88 -4.59
C ALA A 299 17.27 3.07 -3.62
N SER A 300 18.22 3.21 -2.69
CA SER A 300 18.26 4.34 -1.76
C SER A 300 18.52 5.69 -2.45
N ARG A 301 19.31 5.72 -3.53
CA ARG A 301 19.56 6.97 -4.30
C ARG A 301 18.34 7.39 -5.11
N ILE A 302 17.65 6.45 -5.75
CA ILE A 302 16.45 6.73 -6.53
C ILE A 302 15.38 7.38 -5.65
N LEU A 303 15.19 6.87 -4.42
CA LEU A 303 14.24 7.44 -3.46
C LEU A 303 14.61 8.85 -2.99
N ARG A 304 15.92 9.14 -2.80
CA ARG A 304 16.37 10.49 -2.43
C ARG A 304 16.17 11.50 -3.55
N ASN A 305 16.43 11.10 -4.80
CA ASN A 305 16.24 11.97 -5.96
C ASN A 305 14.75 12.26 -6.16
N TYR A 306 13.90 11.24 -6.07
CA TYR A 306 12.45 11.40 -6.20
C TYR A 306 11.86 12.29 -5.09
N ARG A 307 12.35 12.16 -3.85
CA ARG A 307 11.98 13.04 -2.74
C ARG A 307 12.34 14.51 -3.03
N LYS A 308 13.53 14.75 -3.56
CA LYS A 308 14.02 16.09 -3.87
C LYS A 308 13.22 16.74 -5.02
N GLU A 309 12.82 15.95 -6.01
CA GLU A 309 11.95 16.40 -7.10
C GLU A 309 10.53 16.71 -6.61
N MET A 310 9.98 15.91 -5.70
CA MET A 310 8.67 16.20 -5.09
C MET A 310 8.67 17.45 -4.22
N GLU A 311 9.71 17.68 -3.41
CA GLU A 311 9.84 18.90 -2.60
C GLU A 311 10.03 20.14 -3.47
N ALA A 312 10.70 20.02 -4.62
CA ALA A 312 10.87 21.12 -5.59
C ALA A 312 9.62 21.43 -6.42
N ALA A 313 8.67 20.49 -6.52
CA ALA A 313 7.42 20.65 -7.26
C ALA A 313 6.28 21.28 -6.43
N LEU A 314 6.53 21.64 -5.16
CA LEU A 314 5.56 22.33 -4.31
C LEU A 314 5.67 23.86 -4.51
N PRO A 315 4.56 24.58 -4.75
CA PRO A 315 4.59 26.03 -4.89
C PRO A 315 4.93 26.68 -3.53
N VAL A 316 5.94 27.56 -3.54
CA VAL A 316 6.32 28.39 -2.38
C VAL A 316 5.19 29.38 -2.12
N VAL A 317 4.38 29.13 -1.09
CA VAL A 317 3.43 30.12 -0.59
C VAL A 317 4.22 31.11 0.27
N ALA A 318 4.43 32.31 -0.24
CA ALA A 318 5.01 33.41 0.52
C ALA A 318 4.03 33.79 1.65
N GLU A 319 4.51 33.75 2.88
CA GLU A 319 3.84 34.38 4.03
C GLU A 319 3.78 35.89 3.78
N ALA A 320 2.58 36.39 3.51
CA ALA A 320 2.26 37.81 3.60
C ALA A 320 1.15 37.98 4.63
N ALA A 321 1.50 38.73 5.68
CA ALA A 321 0.64 39.14 6.76
C ALA A 321 -0.49 40.08 6.29
N THR A 322 -1.45 40.27 7.21
CA THR A 322 -2.56 41.24 7.25
C THR A 322 -3.87 40.84 6.58
N SER A 323 -4.80 40.35 7.41
CA SER A 323 -6.23 40.66 7.23
C SER A 323 -6.93 40.59 8.59
N THR A 324 -7.24 41.76 9.12
CA THR A 324 -8.14 41.98 10.25
C THR A 324 -9.56 41.59 9.88
N PHE A 325 -10.09 40.55 10.52
CA PHE A 325 -11.53 40.29 10.56
C PHE A 325 -12.00 40.31 12.01
N SER A 326 -12.89 41.25 12.27
CA SER A 326 -13.53 41.50 13.56
C SER A 326 -14.43 40.33 13.96
N VAL A 327 -14.24 39.84 15.19
CA VAL A 327 -15.11 38.86 15.83
C VAL A 327 -16.39 39.58 16.26
N ALA A 328 -17.54 39.15 15.74
CA ALA A 328 -18.84 39.57 16.27
C ALA A 328 -19.14 38.74 17.54
N GLU A 329 -19.34 39.43 18.66
CA GLU A 329 -19.80 38.85 19.92
C GLU A 329 -21.24 38.33 19.77
N VAL A 330 -21.45 37.07 20.18
CA VAL A 330 -22.78 36.46 20.32
C VAL A 330 -23.22 36.63 21.78
N PRO A 331 -24.38 37.27 22.08
CA PRO A 331 -24.85 37.40 23.45
C PRO A 331 -25.36 36.06 24.00
N THR A 332 -24.80 35.64 25.14
CA THR A 332 -25.29 34.53 25.95
C THR A 332 -26.34 35.03 26.95
N THR A 333 -27.62 34.74 26.73
CA THR A 333 -28.61 34.63 27.83
C THR A 333 -29.71 33.60 27.49
N PRO A 334 -30.22 32.84 28.48
CA PRO A 334 -31.16 31.74 28.25
C PRO A 334 -32.62 32.19 28.36
N THR A 335 -33.41 31.99 27.32
CA THR A 335 -34.85 32.24 27.34
C THR A 335 -35.58 31.06 28.00
N LYS A 336 -36.19 31.31 29.16
CA LYS A 336 -37.17 30.41 29.80
C LYS A 336 -38.45 30.37 28.96
N GLN A 337 -38.89 29.17 28.57
CA GLN A 337 -40.28 28.90 28.19
C GLN A 337 -40.98 28.13 29.33
N PRO A 338 -42.22 28.48 29.72
CA PRO A 338 -42.96 27.74 30.74
C PRO A 338 -43.60 26.48 30.15
N ALA A 339 -43.52 25.39 30.91
CA ALA A 339 -44.20 24.14 30.66
C ALA A 339 -45.66 24.22 31.10
N LEU A 340 -46.59 23.77 30.26
CA LEU A 340 -47.96 23.42 30.66
C LEU A 340 -48.43 22.15 29.94
N LEU A 341 -48.55 21.09 30.75
CA LEU A 341 -49.59 20.06 30.81
C LEU A 341 -50.03 19.28 29.54
N ARG A 342 -49.47 18.06 29.49
CA ARG A 342 -50.06 16.76 29.11
C ARG A 342 -51.58 16.71 28.90
N GLU A 343 -52.01 16.19 27.75
CA GLU A 343 -53.25 15.41 27.64
C GLU A 343 -53.04 14.22 26.70
N THR A 344 -53.27 13.02 27.23
CA THR A 344 -53.23 11.72 26.57
C THR A 344 -54.51 11.51 25.75
N ARG A 345 -54.39 11.11 24.47
CA ARG A 345 -55.50 10.57 23.69
C ARG A 345 -55.16 9.20 23.12
N GLU A 346 -55.97 8.23 23.52
CA GLU A 346 -56.01 6.85 23.05
C GLU A 346 -56.42 6.73 21.57
N PRO A 347 -56.07 5.63 20.89
CA PRO A 347 -56.46 5.40 19.51
C PRO A 347 -57.91 4.87 19.40
N GLN A 348 -58.78 5.63 18.71
CA GLN A 348 -60.12 5.17 18.33
C GLN A 348 -60.06 4.25 17.11
N THR A 349 -60.50 3.01 17.29
CA THR A 349 -60.80 2.04 16.25
C THR A 349 -62.19 2.34 15.65
N SER A 350 -62.28 2.36 14.32
CA SER A 350 -63.56 2.45 13.60
C SER A 350 -64.00 1.07 13.11
N PRO A 351 -65.28 0.67 13.24
CA PRO A 351 -65.76 -0.60 12.72
C PRO A 351 -66.10 -0.52 11.23
N VAL A 352 -65.67 -1.54 10.48
CA VAL A 352 -66.06 -1.78 9.09
C VAL A 352 -67.45 -2.43 9.07
N VAL A 353 -68.42 -1.78 8.44
CA VAL A 353 -69.76 -2.33 8.19
C VAL A 353 -69.78 -2.95 6.80
N TYR A 354 -70.04 -4.26 6.72
CA TYR A 354 -70.40 -4.94 5.48
C TYR A 354 -71.88 -4.66 5.15
N LYS A 355 -72.16 -4.17 3.93
CA LYS A 355 -73.53 -4.20 3.37
C LYS A 355 -73.71 -5.51 2.60
N MET A 356 -74.76 -6.25 2.94
CA MET A 356 -75.50 -7.09 1.98
C MET A 356 -76.49 -6.22 1.21
#